data_AF-A0AAW7LME2-F1
#
_entry.id   AF-A0AAW7LME2-F1
#
_cell.length_a   1.000
_cell.length_b   1.000
_cell.length_c   1.000
_cell.angle_alpha   90.00
_cell.angle_beta   90.00
_cell.angle_gamma   90.00
#
_symmetry.space_group_name_H-M   'P 1'
#
loop_
_entity.id
_entity.type
_entity.pdbx_description
1 polymer ?
#
loop_
_entity_poly.entity_id
_entity_poly.type
_entity_poly.pdbx_seq_one_letter_code
_entity_poly.pdbx_strand_id
1 'polypeptide(L)'
;MEETIRALQANDVRPDARYGDCSLFPGMRLPPKFKVPEFKTYEGTTDPRHHLRHYRGKMLQYWEYEEFVIHSFQDSLSGSALDWFMSLKAEDIPTWEDLSRKFIDQYRYCAEAPPTLLELSTKEMARGQRFEEYAAKWRAQAAKHIPRISEVQQ
;
A
#
# COMPACT_ATOMS: atom_id res chain seq x y z
N MET A 1 -35.32 61.84 15.13
CA MET A 1 -34.53 60.95 16.00
C MET A 1 -34.93 59.54 15.61
N GLU A 2 -34.43 59.06 14.47
CA GLU A 2 -33.10 58.44 14.30
C GLU A 2 -33.20 56.93 14.58
N GLU A 3 -32.55 56.02 13.88
CA GLU A 3 -32.05 55.92 12.51
C GLU A 3 -31.61 54.46 12.37
N THR A 4 -32.00 53.82 11.28
CA THR A 4 -31.32 52.70 10.60
C THR A 4 -30.39 51.74 11.37
N ILE A 5 -30.84 50.49 11.42
CA ILE A 5 -30.07 49.24 11.30
C ILE A 5 -28.71 49.45 10.57
N ARG A 6 -27.59 49.27 11.27
CA ARG A 6 -26.29 48.97 10.64
C ARG A 6 -25.52 47.89 11.41
N ALA A 7 -25.33 46.80 10.69
CA ALA A 7 -24.34 45.74 10.80
C ALA A 7 -23.12 46.05 11.69
N LEU A 8 -22.92 45.22 12.72
CA LEU A 8 -21.58 44.91 13.21
C LEU A 8 -21.03 43.80 12.34
N GLN A 9 -20.08 44.21 11.51
CA GLN A 9 -19.41 43.43 10.49
C GLN A 9 -18.70 42.22 11.11
N ALA A 10 -18.83 41.12 10.38
CA ALA A 10 -18.11 39.88 10.56
C ALA A 10 -16.59 40.12 10.66
N ASN A 11 -16.01 39.80 11.80
CA ASN A 11 -14.65 39.26 11.82
C ASN A 11 -14.76 37.76 11.57
N ASP A 12 -15.18 37.43 10.34
CA ASP A 12 -14.96 36.11 9.78
C ASP A 12 -13.47 36.09 9.43
N VAL A 13 -12.65 35.65 10.38
CA VAL A 13 -11.31 35.16 10.07
C VAL A 13 -11.55 33.96 9.17
N ARG A 14 -11.69 34.23 7.87
CA ARG A 14 -11.64 33.19 6.86
C ARG A 14 -10.35 32.44 7.14
N PRO A 15 -10.39 31.13 7.45
CA PRO A 15 -9.18 30.34 7.37
C PRO A 15 -8.67 30.55 5.95
N ASP A 16 -7.47 31.11 5.84
CA ASP A 16 -6.78 31.29 4.57
C ASP A 16 -6.87 29.97 3.82
N ALA A 17 -7.65 29.93 2.74
CA ALA A 17 -7.89 28.78 1.89
C ALA A 17 -6.64 28.46 1.03
N ARG A 18 -5.47 28.56 1.65
CA ARG A 18 -4.14 28.24 1.12
C ARG A 18 -3.55 26.99 1.77
N TYR A 19 -4.36 26.19 2.46
CA TYR A 19 -4.11 24.75 2.43
C TYR A 19 -4.44 24.33 1.00
N GLY A 20 -3.39 24.29 0.16
CA GLY A 20 -3.48 23.93 -1.24
C GLY A 20 -4.28 22.64 -1.39
N ASP A 21 -4.98 22.52 -2.50
CA ASP A 21 -5.69 21.31 -2.91
C ASP A 21 -4.77 20.09 -2.72
N CYS A 22 -4.91 19.38 -1.59
CA CYS A 22 -4.11 18.19 -1.28
C CYS A 22 -4.59 16.98 -2.08
N SER A 23 -5.55 17.17 -2.99
CA SER A 23 -5.98 16.11 -3.89
C SER A 23 -4.91 15.90 -4.98
N LEU A 24 -4.40 14.68 -5.07
CA LEU A 24 -3.62 14.24 -6.22
C LEU A 24 -4.41 14.48 -7.53
N PHE A 25 -5.73 14.31 -7.50
CA PHE A 25 -6.59 14.38 -8.68
C PHE A 25 -7.72 15.40 -8.46
N PRO A 26 -7.58 16.65 -8.93
CA PRO A 26 -8.60 17.69 -8.75
C PRO A 26 -9.96 17.36 -9.42
N GLY A 27 -9.94 16.52 -10.46
CA GLY A 27 -11.14 16.07 -11.19
C GLY A 27 -11.73 14.74 -10.71
N MET A 28 -11.19 14.16 -9.63
CA MET A 28 -11.51 12.81 -9.20
C MET A 28 -13.01 12.62 -8.91
N ARG A 29 -13.57 11.57 -9.51
CA ARG A 29 -14.96 11.18 -9.28
C ARG A 29 -15.06 10.16 -8.15
N LEU A 30 -15.88 10.46 -7.14
CA LEU A 30 -16.17 9.52 -6.06
C LEU A 30 -17.19 8.45 -6.52
N PRO A 31 -16.96 7.16 -6.21
CA PRO A 31 -17.95 6.12 -6.43
C PRO A 31 -19.22 6.38 -5.62
N PRO A 32 -20.41 6.09 -6.18
CA PRO A 32 -21.66 6.17 -5.42
C PRO A 32 -21.64 5.14 -4.28
N LYS A 33 -22.08 5.54 -3.08
CA LYS A 33 -22.16 4.67 -1.89
C LYS A 33 -20.80 4.07 -1.48
N PHE A 34 -19.73 4.87 -1.58
CA PHE A 34 -18.41 4.48 -1.08
C PHE A 34 -18.48 4.03 0.38
N LYS A 35 -17.85 2.89 0.67
CA LYS A 35 -17.55 2.42 2.02
C LYS A 35 -16.04 2.34 2.14
N VAL A 36 -15.48 2.99 3.15
CA VAL A 36 -14.05 2.92 3.45
C VAL A 36 -13.68 1.46 3.74
N PRO A 37 -12.87 0.82 2.89
CA PRO A 37 -12.37 -0.52 3.17
C PRO A 37 -11.33 -0.41 4.28
N GLU A 38 -11.37 -1.33 5.23
CA GLU A 38 -10.28 -1.46 6.18
C GLU A 38 -9.10 -2.14 5.49
N PHE A 39 -7.92 -1.56 5.55
CA PHE A 39 -6.70 -2.12 4.98
C PHE A 39 -5.75 -2.60 6.07
N LYS A 40 -5.05 -3.70 5.79
CA LYS A 40 -3.79 -3.94 6.50
C LYS A 40 -2.79 -2.95 5.91
N THR A 41 -2.23 -2.09 6.74
CA THR A 41 -1.29 -1.07 6.28
C THR A 41 0.05 -1.69 5.88
N TYR A 42 0.68 -1.08 4.88
CA TYR A 42 2.00 -1.46 4.41
C TYR A 42 3.03 -0.42 4.84
N GLU A 43 4.06 -0.86 5.57
CA GLU A 43 5.12 -0.01 6.12
C GLU A 43 6.41 -0.04 5.30
N GLY A 44 6.44 -0.76 4.17
CA GLY A 44 7.67 -0.87 3.37
C GLY A 44 8.62 -1.98 3.82
N THR A 45 8.14 -3.06 4.43
CA THR A 45 9.00 -4.15 4.97
C THR A 45 8.69 -5.54 4.42
N THR A 46 7.60 -5.68 3.65
CA THR A 46 7.15 -6.96 3.07
C THR A 46 7.08 -6.88 1.56
N ASP A 47 6.85 -8.00 0.87
CA ASP A 47 6.81 -7.99 -0.60
C ASP A 47 5.69 -7.05 -1.12
N PRO A 48 6.03 -5.99 -1.88
CA PRO A 48 5.05 -5.01 -2.36
C PRO A 48 4.00 -5.62 -3.29
N ARG A 49 4.31 -6.72 -3.99
CA ARG A 49 3.36 -7.38 -4.90
C ARG A 49 2.21 -8.04 -4.14
N HIS A 50 2.48 -8.57 -2.95
CA HIS A 50 1.42 -9.11 -2.09
C HIS A 50 0.47 -8.01 -1.63
N HIS A 51 1.01 -6.84 -1.27
CA HIS A 51 0.20 -5.67 -0.90
C HIS A 51 -0.68 -5.20 -2.05
N LEU A 52 -0.11 -4.99 -3.24
CA LEU A 52 -0.86 -4.57 -4.44
C LEU A 52 -1.99 -5.55 -4.77
N ARG A 53 -1.74 -6.87 -4.68
CA ARG A 53 -2.76 -7.89 -4.92
C ARG A 53 -3.89 -7.82 -3.89
N HIS A 54 -3.57 -7.62 -2.61
CA HIS A 54 -4.57 -7.50 -1.55
C HIS A 54 -5.41 -6.24 -1.71
N TYR A 55 -4.75 -5.11 -1.97
CA TYR A 55 -5.41 -3.83 -2.21
C TYR A 55 -6.36 -3.90 -3.41
N ARG A 56 -5.88 -4.39 -4.56
CA ARG A 56 -6.70 -4.58 -5.76
C ARG A 56 -7.93 -5.45 -5.50
N GLY A 57 -7.78 -6.53 -4.72
CA GLY A 57 -8.91 -7.38 -4.35
C GLY A 57 -9.99 -6.64 -3.55
N LYS A 58 -9.59 -5.79 -2.59
CA LYS A 58 -10.51 -4.97 -1.79
C LYS A 58 -11.17 -3.85 -2.59
N MET A 59 -10.46 -3.31 -3.57
CA MET A 59 -10.92 -2.18 -4.40
C MET A 59 -11.63 -2.60 -5.70
N LEU A 60 -11.82 -3.90 -5.93
CA LEU A 60 -12.33 -4.43 -7.21
C LEU A 60 -13.67 -3.82 -7.62
N GLN A 61 -14.58 -3.55 -6.67
CA GLN A 61 -15.88 -2.93 -6.97
C GLN A 61 -15.79 -1.45 -7.40
N TYR A 62 -14.65 -0.81 -7.17
CA TYR A 62 -14.38 0.59 -7.49
C TYR A 62 -13.41 0.74 -8.67
N TRP A 63 -13.06 -0.35 -9.36
CA TRP A 63 -11.99 -0.37 -10.36
C TRP A 63 -12.21 0.57 -11.55
N GLU A 64 -13.47 0.89 -11.87
CA GLU A 64 -13.85 1.85 -12.91
C GLU A 64 -13.58 3.33 -12.51
N TYR A 65 -13.27 3.58 -11.23
CA TYR A 65 -12.94 4.90 -10.69
C TYR A 65 -11.44 4.96 -10.40
N GLU A 66 -10.63 4.88 -11.45
CA GLU A 66 -9.18 4.64 -11.31
C GLU A 66 -8.45 5.71 -10.48
N GLU A 67 -8.71 7.00 -10.72
CA GLU A 67 -8.14 8.09 -9.91
C GLU A 67 -8.50 7.96 -8.42
N PHE A 68 -9.72 7.52 -8.13
CA PHE A 68 -10.15 7.22 -6.77
C PHE A 68 -9.41 6.02 -6.18
N VAL A 69 -9.25 4.95 -6.94
CA VAL A 69 -8.47 3.77 -6.54
C VAL A 69 -7.00 4.12 -6.30
N ILE A 70 -6.41 5.02 -7.09
CA ILE A 70 -5.04 5.51 -6.87
C ILE A 70 -5.01 6.39 -5.61
N HIS A 71 -5.93 7.34 -5.48
CA HIS A 71 -5.98 8.26 -4.35
C HIS A 71 -6.15 7.54 -3.02
N SER A 72 -7.07 6.58 -2.93
CA SER A 72 -7.30 5.81 -1.69
C SER A 72 -6.18 4.82 -1.37
N PHE A 73 -5.16 4.68 -2.24
CA PHE A 73 -4.03 3.80 -1.95
C PHE A 73 -3.28 4.25 -0.70
N GLN A 74 -3.25 5.57 -0.43
CA GLN A 74 -2.69 6.15 0.79
C GLN A 74 -3.27 5.53 2.08
N ASP A 75 -4.56 5.16 2.08
CA ASP A 75 -5.25 4.57 3.25
C ASP A 75 -4.73 3.15 3.56
N SER A 76 -4.01 2.55 2.63
CA SER A 76 -3.39 1.23 2.78
C SER A 76 -1.92 1.30 3.18
N LEU A 77 -1.37 2.49 3.42
CA LEU A 77 0.04 2.72 3.72
C LEU A 77 0.23 3.35 5.10
N SER A 78 1.41 3.13 5.69
CA SER A 78 1.82 3.81 6.92
C SER A 78 3.33 4.07 6.94
N GLY A 79 3.76 5.01 7.78
CA GLY A 79 5.16 5.38 7.92
C GLY A 79 5.81 5.79 6.59
N SER A 80 7.01 5.27 6.32
CA SER A 80 7.81 5.63 5.15
C SER A 80 7.12 5.34 3.81
N ALA A 81 6.19 4.38 3.77
CA ALA A 81 5.40 4.10 2.58
C ALA A 81 4.36 5.16 2.29
N LEU A 82 3.72 5.69 3.33
CA LEU A 82 2.81 6.82 3.20
C LEU A 82 3.57 8.08 2.79
N ASP A 83 4.70 8.36 3.43
CA ASP A 83 5.56 9.51 3.09
C ASP A 83 6.01 9.47 1.63
N TRP A 84 6.41 8.30 1.14
CA TRP A 84 6.75 8.10 -0.26
C TRP A 84 5.57 8.42 -1.18
N PHE A 85 4.37 7.91 -0.90
CA PHE A 85 3.20 8.16 -1.72
C PHE A 85 2.83 9.65 -1.76
N MET A 86 2.91 10.33 -0.61
CA MET A 86 2.64 11.77 -0.50
C MET A 86 3.65 12.64 -1.26
N SER A 87 4.82 12.10 -1.59
CA SER A 87 5.81 12.81 -2.42
C SER A 87 5.54 12.72 -3.92
N LEU A 88 4.61 11.86 -4.35
CA LEU A 88 4.28 11.66 -5.76
C LEU A 88 3.41 12.80 -6.29
N LYS A 89 3.54 13.07 -7.59
CA LYS A 89 2.65 13.97 -8.34
C LYS A 89 1.69 13.15 -9.19
N ALA A 90 0.47 13.62 -9.43
CA ALA A 90 -0.46 12.88 -10.29
C ALA A 90 0.05 12.69 -11.73
N GLU A 91 0.85 13.63 -12.23
CA GLU A 91 1.53 13.54 -13.53
C GLU A 91 2.45 12.31 -13.64
N ASP A 92 2.99 11.85 -12.50
CA ASP A 92 3.87 10.67 -12.42
C ASP A 92 3.09 9.34 -12.35
N ILE A 93 1.82 9.38 -11.96
CA ILE A 93 0.98 8.20 -11.72
C ILE A 93 -0.41 8.37 -12.35
N PRO A 94 -0.51 8.62 -13.67
CA PRO A 94 -1.80 8.86 -14.31
C PRO A 94 -2.69 7.61 -14.34
N THR A 95 -2.11 6.42 -14.17
CA THR A 95 -2.83 5.14 -14.14
C THR A 95 -2.42 4.28 -12.95
N TRP A 96 -3.25 3.28 -12.62
CA TRP A 96 -2.94 2.29 -11.60
C TRP A 96 -1.68 1.49 -11.96
N GLU A 97 -1.43 1.26 -13.25
CA GLU A 97 -0.23 0.56 -13.73
C GLU A 97 1.03 1.37 -13.41
N ASP A 98 1.00 2.68 -13.61
CA ASP A 98 2.11 3.57 -13.28
C ASP A 98 2.41 3.60 -11.78
N LEU A 99 1.37 3.74 -10.95
CA LEU A 99 1.51 3.64 -9.50
C LEU A 99 2.09 2.28 -9.08
N SER A 100 1.53 1.18 -9.60
CA SER A 100 1.95 -0.18 -9.25
C SER A 100 3.41 -0.43 -9.58
N ARG A 101 3.86 0.02 -10.76
CA ARG A 101 5.25 -0.10 -11.19
C ARG A 101 6.18 0.72 -10.29
N LYS A 102 5.88 2.00 -10.06
CA LYS A 102 6.67 2.85 -9.16
C LYS A 102 6.74 2.29 -7.74
N PHE A 103 5.64 1.73 -7.23
CA PHE A 103 5.60 1.10 -5.92
C PHE A 103 6.47 -0.16 -5.84
N ILE A 104 6.40 -1.04 -6.84
CA ILE A 104 7.26 -2.23 -6.92
C ILE A 104 8.73 -1.81 -6.99
N ASP A 105 9.07 -0.81 -7.80
CA ASP A 105 10.44 -0.33 -7.96
C ASP A 105 10.97 0.31 -6.68
N GLN A 106 10.14 1.11 -5.99
CA GLN A 106 10.48 1.73 -4.71
C GLN A 106 10.80 0.69 -3.63
N TYR A 107 9.98 -0.36 -3.54
CA TYR A 107 10.08 -1.39 -2.50
C TYR A 107 10.66 -2.71 -3.02
N ARG A 108 11.42 -2.67 -4.12
CA ARG A 108 11.98 -3.86 -4.77
C ARG A 108 12.87 -4.69 -3.84
N TYR A 109 13.51 -4.07 -2.86
CA TYR A 109 14.37 -4.74 -1.88
C TYR A 109 13.59 -5.39 -0.74
N CYS A 110 12.32 -5.03 -0.59
CA CYS A 110 11.39 -5.66 0.36
C CYS A 110 10.67 -6.86 -0.26
N ALA A 111 10.86 -7.08 -1.56
CA ALA A 111 10.48 -8.31 -2.24
C ALA A 111 11.05 -9.52 -1.51
N GLU A 112 10.20 -10.47 -1.14
CA GLU A 112 10.69 -11.77 -0.70
C GLU A 112 11.32 -12.46 -1.91
N ALA A 113 12.65 -12.59 -1.92
CA ALA A 113 13.29 -13.54 -2.81
C ALA A 113 12.92 -14.96 -2.33
N PRO A 114 12.51 -15.87 -3.24
CA PRO A 114 12.39 -17.26 -2.86
C PRO A 114 13.78 -17.74 -2.40
N PRO A 115 13.85 -18.48 -1.28
CA PRO A 115 15.12 -18.98 -0.77
C PRO A 115 15.76 -19.90 -1.80
N THR A 116 17.06 -19.74 -1.99
CA THR A 116 17.84 -20.59 -2.90
C THR A 116 17.92 -22.02 -2.38
N LEU A 117 18.17 -22.99 -3.28
CA LEU A 117 18.43 -24.37 -2.88
C LEU A 117 19.59 -24.48 -1.88
N LEU A 118 20.64 -23.67 -2.07
CA LEU A 118 21.79 -23.63 -1.18
C LEU A 118 21.36 -23.19 0.23
N GLU A 119 20.66 -22.06 0.35
CA GLU A 119 20.15 -21.55 1.64
C GLU A 119 19.22 -22.54 2.35
N LEU A 120 18.40 -23.27 1.59
CA LEU A 120 17.54 -24.33 2.15
C LEU A 120 18.36 -25.53 2.62
N SER A 121 19.39 -25.93 1.87
CA SER A 121 20.24 -27.10 2.18
C SER A 121 21.18 -26.88 3.36
N THR A 122 21.68 -25.65 3.54
CA THR A 122 22.59 -25.28 4.64
C THR A 122 21.85 -24.79 5.87
N LYS A 123 20.52 -24.84 5.86
CA LYS A 123 19.72 -24.38 6.99
C LYS A 123 19.74 -25.41 8.11
N GLU A 124 20.21 -25.01 9.27
CA GLU A 124 20.28 -25.88 10.44
C GLU A 124 19.18 -25.55 11.46
N MET A 125 18.81 -26.54 12.26
CA MET A 125 17.92 -26.34 13.41
C MET A 125 18.68 -25.59 14.51
N ALA A 126 18.08 -24.52 15.04
CA ALA A 126 18.70 -23.77 16.11
C ALA A 126 18.78 -24.59 17.41
N ARG A 127 19.80 -24.32 18.25
CA ARG A 127 19.97 -25.03 19.52
C ARG A 127 18.76 -24.78 20.44
N GLY A 128 18.08 -25.85 20.85
CA GLY A 128 16.88 -25.76 21.69
C GLY A 128 15.57 -25.51 20.93
N GLN A 129 15.60 -25.37 19.60
CA GLN A 129 14.39 -25.34 18.78
C GLN A 129 13.74 -26.72 18.72
N ARG A 130 12.40 -26.78 18.70
CA ARG A 130 11.68 -28.03 18.46
C ARG A 130 11.75 -28.44 17.00
N PHE A 131 11.91 -29.74 16.75
CA PHE A 131 12.01 -30.28 15.40
C PHE A 131 10.77 -29.96 14.55
N GLU A 132 9.56 -30.02 15.12
CA GLU A 132 8.33 -29.78 14.38
C GLU A 132 8.23 -28.33 13.88
N GLU A 133 8.65 -27.37 14.70
CA GLU A 133 8.70 -25.94 14.35
C GLU A 133 9.74 -25.68 13.25
N TYR A 134 10.92 -26.30 13.37
CA TYR A 134 11.95 -26.25 12.34
C TYR A 134 11.44 -26.80 11.01
N ALA A 135 10.87 -28.00 11.02
CA ALA A 135 10.38 -28.67 9.82
C ALA A 135 9.22 -27.90 9.17
N ALA A 136 8.30 -27.34 9.97
CA ALA A 136 7.22 -26.49 9.46
C ALA A 136 7.77 -25.22 8.76
N LYS A 137 8.72 -24.52 9.39
CA LYS A 137 9.34 -23.32 8.82
C LYS A 137 10.15 -23.64 7.56
N TRP A 138 10.91 -24.73 7.56
CA TRP A 138 11.67 -25.19 6.40
C TRP A 138 10.75 -25.53 5.23
N ARG A 139 9.68 -26.31 5.46
CA ARG A 139 8.69 -26.66 4.42
C ARG A 139 7.98 -25.43 3.86
N ALA A 140 7.59 -24.48 4.70
CA ALA A 140 6.97 -23.23 4.26
C ALA A 140 7.88 -22.41 3.34
N GLN A 141 9.20 -22.44 3.58
CA GLN A 141 10.20 -21.78 2.74
C GLN A 141 10.46 -22.56 1.44
N ALA A 142 10.61 -23.88 1.52
CA ALA A 142 10.78 -24.74 0.34
C ALA A 142 9.57 -24.69 -0.61
N ALA A 143 8.35 -24.52 -0.08
CA ALA A 143 7.13 -24.35 -0.88
C ALA A 143 7.13 -23.08 -1.75
N LYS A 144 7.97 -22.09 -1.44
CA LYS A 144 8.14 -20.88 -2.27
C LYS A 144 9.01 -21.12 -3.51
N HIS A 145 9.71 -22.26 -3.60
CA HIS A 145 10.56 -22.60 -4.73
C HIS A 145 9.75 -23.23 -5.88
N ILE A 146 9.94 -22.73 -7.11
CA ILE A 146 9.35 -23.27 -8.34
C ILE A 146 10.49 -23.60 -9.32
N PRO A 147 10.60 -24.84 -9.83
CA PRO A 147 9.75 -26.00 -9.54
C PRO A 147 9.94 -26.51 -8.10
N ARG A 148 8.92 -27.23 -7.63
CA ARG A 148 8.85 -27.79 -6.27
C ARG A 148 10.02 -28.75 -6.07
N ILE A 149 10.82 -28.52 -5.03
CA ILE A 149 11.90 -29.42 -4.64
C ILE A 149 11.25 -30.76 -4.27
N SER A 150 11.50 -31.81 -5.06
CA SER A 150 11.09 -33.17 -4.73
C SER A 150 12.17 -33.84 -3.88
N GLU A 151 11.76 -34.60 -2.86
CA GLU A 151 12.65 -35.38 -1.97
C GLU A 151 13.36 -36.54 -2.70
N VAL A 152 13.26 -36.64 -4.03
CA VAL A 152 13.60 -37.85 -4.81
C VAL A 152 15.03 -37.80 -5.39
N GLN A 153 15.84 -36.80 -5.05
CA GLN A 153 17.23 -36.73 -5.49
C GLN A 153 18.16 -36.39 -4.33
N GLN A 154 18.43 -37.39 -3.49
CA GLN A 154 19.66 -37.55 -2.72
C GLN A 154 20.18 -38.96 -2.92
#